data_AF-A0A1G6GJC3-F1
#
_entry.id   AF-A0A1G6GJC3-F1
#
_cell.length_a   1.000
_cell.length_b   1.000
_cell.length_c   1.000
_cell.angle_alpha   90.00
_cell.angle_beta   90.00
_cell.angle_gamma   90.00
#
_symmetry.space_group_name_H-M   'P 1'
#
loop_
_entity.id
_entity.type
_entity.pdbx_description
1 polymer ?
#
loop_
_entity_poly.entity_id
_entity_poly.type
_entity_poly.pdbx_seq_one_letter_code
_entity_poly.pdbx_strand_id
1 'polypeptide(L)' 'MTSQEKTIQELLKQVDELQKKLNIKPAPMKEGTGGRLFIDPNNQEQWEWYHNDEEYDFDL' A
#
# COMPACT_ATOMS: atom_id res chain seq x y z
N MET A 1 4.41 -25.55 1.64
CA MET A 1 5.08 -24.30 2.07
C MET A 1 4.48 -23.90 3.41
N THR A 2 5.27 -23.89 4.49
CA THR A 2 4.78 -23.52 5.83
C THR A 2 4.81 -22.01 5.95
N SER A 3 3.65 -21.35 5.91
CA SER A 3 3.55 -19.95 6.35
C SER A 3 3.84 -19.92 7.83
N GLN A 4 5.08 -19.60 8.21
CA GLN A 4 5.39 -19.30 9.60
C GLN A 4 4.74 -17.95 9.92
N GLU A 5 3.85 -17.96 10.92
CA GLU A 5 3.27 -16.75 11.49
C GLU A 5 4.40 -15.91 12.09
N LYS A 6 4.85 -14.91 11.33
CA LYS A 6 5.81 -13.93 11.81
C LYS A 6 5.08 -12.98 12.75
N THR A 7 5.75 -12.59 13.82
CA THR A 7 5.26 -11.51 14.67
C THR A 7 5.24 -10.20 13.89
N ILE A 8 4.38 -9.27 14.32
CA ILE A 8 4.31 -7.92 13.75
C ILE A 8 5.71 -7.27 13.75
N GLN A 9 6.50 -7.47 14.80
CA GLN A 9 7.85 -6.90 14.91
C GLN A 9 8.81 -7.47 13.85
N GLU A 10 8.75 -8.77 13.57
CA GLU A 10 9.59 -9.40 12.55
C GLU A 10 9.20 -8.96 11.14
N LEU A 11 7.90 -8.75 10.90
CA LEU A 11 7.39 -8.21 9.64
C LEU A 11 7.88 -6.77 9.43
N LEU A 12 7.77 -5.92 10.47
CA LEU A 12 8.25 -4.53 10.41
C LEU A 12 9.76 -4.46 10.14
N LYS A 13 10.55 -5.34 10.76
CA LYS A 13 11.99 -5.41 10.52
C LYS A 13 12.32 -5.77 9.06
N GLN A 14 11.60 -6.73 8.48
CA GLN A 14 11.80 -7.13 7.09
C GLN A 14 11.43 -6.01 6.11
N VAL A 15 10.38 -5.25 6.41
CA VAL A 15 9.99 -4.08 5.61
C VAL A 15 11.11 -3.03 5.62
N ASP A 16 11.70 -2.72 6.78
CA ASP A 16 12.83 -1.78 6.89
C ASP A 16 14.06 -2.25 6.10
N GLU A 17 14.42 -3.53 6.19
CA GLU A 17 15.51 -4.12 5.41
C GLU A 17 15.27 -4.03 3.89
N LEU A 18 14.04 -4.30 3.44
CA LEU A 18 13.65 -4.20 2.04
C LEU A 18 13.67 -2.76 1.53
N GLN A 19 13.18 -1.80 2.31
CA GLN A 19 13.21 -0.38 1.96
C GLN A 19 14.64 0.11 1.77
N LYS A 20 15.56 -0.27 2.66
CA LYS A 20 16.99 0.06 2.54
C LYS A 20 17.61 -0.56 1.29
N LYS A 21 17.27 -1.81 0.98
CA LYS A 21 17.83 -2.53 -0.18
C LYS A 21 17.33 -1.96 -1.51
N LEU A 22 16.04 -1.64 -1.59
CA LEU A 22 15.40 -1.21 -2.83
C LEU A 22 15.45 0.32 -3.02
N ASN A 23 15.77 1.07 -1.95
CA ASN A 23 15.68 2.53 -1.92
C ASN A 23 14.29 3.06 -2.34
N ILE A 24 13.25 2.26 -2.09
CA ILE A 24 11.85 2.60 -2.36
C ILE A 24 11.22 3.04 -1.04
N LYS A 25 10.57 4.19 -1.04
CA LYS A 25 9.72 4.62 0.07
C LYS A 25 8.27 4.23 -0.23
N PRO A 26 7.50 3.76 0.76
CA PRO A 26 6.07 3.54 0.58
C PRO A 26 5.38 4.82 0.09
N ALA A 27 4.37 4.66 -0.75
CA ALA A 27 3.54 5.79 -1.14
C ALA A 27 2.86 6.39 0.10
N PRO A 28 2.80 7.73 0.23
CA PRO A 28 2.03 8.35 1.30
C PRO A 28 0.55 8.01 1.12
N MET A 29 -0.05 7.39 2.14
CA MET A 29 -1.47 7.07 2.17
C MET A 29 -2.21 8.06 3.08
N LYS A 30 -3.44 8.38 2.70
CA LYS A 30 -4.41 9.16 3.46
C LYS A 30 -5.56 8.25 3.85
N GLU A 31 -5.98 8.31 5.10
CA GLU A 31 -7.20 7.66 5.56
C GLU A 31 -8.40 8.53 5.20
N GLY A 32 -9.41 7.95 4.55
CA GLY A 32 -10.71 8.57 4.35
C GLY A 32 -11.81 7.87 5.13
N THR A 33 -13.05 8.28 4.88
CA THR A 33 -14.20 7.84 5.68
C THR A 33 -14.47 6.34 5.56
N GLY A 34 -14.65 5.67 6.70
CA GLY A 34 -14.96 4.24 6.77
C GLY A 34 -13.74 3.32 6.66
N GLY A 35 -12.54 3.82 6.96
CA GLY A 35 -11.30 3.02 6.94
C GLY A 35 -10.71 2.81 5.55
N ARG A 36 -11.17 3.56 4.56
CA ARG A 36 -10.61 3.52 3.20
C ARG A 36 -9.25 4.20 3.17
N LEU A 37 -8.29 3.58 2.49
CA LEU A 37 -6.96 4.16 2.29
C LEU A 37 -6.88 4.70 0.87
N PHE A 38 -6.54 5.97 0.74
CA PHE A 38 -6.33 6.66 -0.52
C PHE A 38 -4.85 6.99 -0.65
N ILE A 39 -4.24 6.62 -1.77
CA ILE A 39 -2.95 7.20 -2.18
C ILE A 39 -3.18 8.62 -2.76
N ASP A 40 -2.17 9.29 -3.31
CA ASP A 40 -2.40 10.61 -3.92
C ASP A 40 -3.09 10.45 -5.28
N PRO A 41 -4.36 10.87 -5.44
CA PRO A 41 -5.07 10.70 -6.70
C PRO A 41 -4.49 11.56 -7.84
N ASN A 42 -3.65 12.55 -7.53
CA ASN A 42 -2.98 13.39 -8.53
C ASN A 42 -1.63 12.80 -8.98
N ASN A 43 -1.18 11.71 -8.37
CA ASN A 43 0.02 11.03 -8.82
C ASN A 43 -0.32 10.13 -10.02
N GLN A 44 0.08 10.59 -11.21
CA GLN A 44 -0.19 9.92 -12.48
C GLN A 44 0.41 8.50 -12.55
N GLU A 45 1.52 8.23 -11.87
CA GLU A 45 2.13 6.89 -11.79
C GLU A 45 1.31 5.92 -10.90
N GLN A 46 0.46 6.47 -10.03
CA GLN A 46 -0.39 5.72 -9.11
C GLN A 46 -1.85 5.64 -9.58
N TRP A 47 -2.18 6.34 -10.67
CA TRP A 47 -3.50 6.34 -11.29
C TRP A 47 -3.96 4.93 -11.69
N GLU A 48 -3.03 4.07 -12.12
CA GLU A 48 -3.31 2.68 -12.47
C GLU A 48 -3.83 1.84 -11.29
N TRP A 49 -3.51 2.20 -10.04
CA TRP A 49 -4.04 1.49 -8.86
C TRP A 49 -5.53 1.76 -8.63
N TYR A 50 -6.02 2.92 -9.07
CA TYR A 50 -7.44 3.28 -8.96
C TYR A 50 -8.28 2.74 -10.11
N HIS A 51 -7.68 2.51 -11.27
CA HIS A 51 -8.39 2.09 -12.48
C HIS A 51 -8.36 0.58 -12.73
N ASN A 52 -7.38 -0.13 -12.18
CA ASN A 52 -7.28 -1.59 -12.34
C ASN A 52 -8.02 -2.38 -11.26
N ASP A 53 -8.55 -1.70 -10.24
CA ASP A 53 -9.31 -2.34 -9.18
C ASP A 53 -10.81 -2.07 -9.43
N GLU A 54 -11.51 -3.10 -9.92
CA GLU A 54 -12.93 -3.05 -10.32
C GLU A 54 -13.86 -2.59 -9.16
N GLU A 55 -13.36 -2.54 -7.92
CA GLU A 55 -14.09 -2.04 -6.74
C GLU A 55 -14.10 -0.50 -6.60
N TYR A 56 -13.34 0.25 -7.40
CA TYR A 56 -13.36 1.72 -7.40
C TYR A 56 -14.22 2.30 -8.53
N ASP A 57 -15.29 1.61 -8.92
CA ASP A 57 -16.41 2.27 -9.61
C ASP A 57 -16.97 3.35 -8.65
N PHE A 58 -16.46 4.57 -8.82
CA PHE A 58 -17.05 5.76 -8.24
C PHE A 58 -18.45 5.92 -8.83
N ASP A 59 -19.46 5.41 -8.14
CA ASP A 59 -20.83 5.89 -8.30
C ASP A 59 -20.85 7.38 -7.88
N LEU A 60 -20.64 8.23 -8.89
CA LEU A 60 -20.70 9.69 -8.85
C LEU A 60 -22.14 10.19 -9.01
#